data_AF-A0A7Z9KZF2-F1
#
_entry.id   AF-A0A7Z9KZF2-F1
#
_cell.length_a   1.000
_cell.length_b   1.000
_cell.length_c   1.000
_cell.angle_alpha   90.00
_cell.angle_beta   90.00
_cell.angle_gamma   90.00
#
_symmetry.space_group_name_H-M   'P 1'
#
loop_
_entity.id
_entity.type
_entity.pdbx_description
1 polymer ?
#
loop_
_entity_poly.entity_id
_entity_poly.type
_entity_poly.pdbx_seq_one_letter_code
_entity_poly.pdbx_strand_id
1 'polypeptide(L)'
;MDELIMRRLSQCVMLAPLMLLPFVMNAQKIEVCHIPPTDRDNVHTIEVERNGLKAHLDHGDYLGPCTEDEENYFSMVVAPNPYYERTNINYTLYESAKIKMVIYDQIGKRVKVLVDADLEPGKYSHEFNTLDFGISHGIYFLRVMRITADKEFTHFERLIDLH
;
A
#
# COMPACT_ATOMS: atom_id res chain seq x y z
N MET A 1 57.42 73.30 3.98
CA MET A 1 56.26 72.85 4.78
C MET A 1 55.04 73.59 4.25
N ASP A 2 54.67 73.47 2.96
CA ASP A 2 54.25 72.29 2.18
C ASP A 2 53.10 71.52 2.86
N GLU A 3 51.91 71.33 2.29
CA GLU A 3 51.35 71.66 0.97
C GLU A 3 49.81 71.72 1.07
N LEU A 4 49.23 72.45 0.12
CA LEU A 4 47.84 72.76 -0.23
C LEU A 4 46.80 71.62 -0.01
N ILE A 5 45.60 71.92 0.52
CA ILE A 5 44.39 72.40 -0.19
C ILE A 5 43.93 71.48 -1.34
N MET A 6 42.67 71.01 -1.21
CA MET A 6 41.69 70.55 -2.22
C MET A 6 41.30 69.06 -2.28
N ARG A 7 39.98 68.87 -2.45
CA ARG A 7 39.20 67.71 -2.95
C ARG A 7 38.59 66.81 -1.87
N ARG A 8 37.32 66.39 -1.90
CA ARG A 8 36.21 66.55 -2.87
C ARG A 8 34.94 66.03 -2.18
N LEU A 9 33.86 66.79 -2.21
CA LEU A 9 32.50 66.23 -2.14
C LEU A 9 32.22 65.54 -3.49
N SER A 10 32.06 64.21 -3.53
CA SER A 10 31.22 63.50 -4.52
C SER A 10 31.24 61.97 -4.30
N GLN A 11 30.05 61.40 -4.06
CA GLN A 11 29.54 60.06 -4.42
C GLN A 11 30.51 58.86 -4.54
N CYS A 12 30.29 57.81 -3.74
CA CYS A 12 30.51 56.42 -4.17
C CYS A 12 29.58 55.45 -3.43
N VAL A 13 28.68 54.84 -4.21
CA VAL A 13 27.91 53.64 -3.89
C VAL A 13 28.88 52.48 -3.68
N MET A 14 28.85 51.82 -2.53
CA MET A 14 29.42 50.48 -2.34
C MET A 14 28.39 49.66 -1.57
N LEU A 15 27.48 48.99 -2.28
CA LEU A 15 27.57 47.53 -2.44
C LEU A 15 27.70 46.84 -1.08
N ALA A 16 26.59 46.73 -0.35
CA ALA A 16 26.44 45.58 0.53
C ALA A 16 26.54 44.36 -0.39
N PRO A 17 27.54 43.48 -0.23
CA PRO A 17 27.62 42.30 -1.05
C PRO A 17 26.32 41.56 -0.79
N LEU A 18 25.63 41.28 -1.89
CA LEU A 18 24.69 40.18 -2.02
C LEU A 18 25.42 38.95 -1.46
N MET A 19 25.39 38.76 -0.14
CA MET A 19 25.75 37.51 0.49
C MET A 19 24.75 36.57 -0.13
N LEU A 20 25.26 35.87 -1.13
CA LEU A 20 24.75 34.65 -1.68
C LEU A 20 24.41 33.80 -0.47
N LEU A 21 23.19 33.94 0.05
CA LEU A 21 22.46 32.76 0.43
C LEU A 21 22.55 31.94 -0.87
N PRO A 22 23.27 30.82 -0.91
CA PRO A 22 22.91 29.82 -1.90
C PRO A 22 21.46 29.54 -1.52
N PHE A 23 20.53 30.22 -2.18
CA PHE A 23 19.13 29.93 -2.10
C PHE A 23 19.13 28.50 -2.55
N VAL A 24 19.00 27.60 -1.56
CA VAL A 24 19.14 26.18 -1.76
C VAL A 24 18.00 25.87 -2.73
N MET A 25 18.30 25.82 -4.03
CA MET A 25 17.40 25.30 -5.05
C MET A 25 17.42 23.80 -4.82
N ASN A 26 16.84 23.37 -3.70
CA ASN A 26 16.58 21.97 -3.48
C ASN A 26 15.50 21.63 -4.50
N ALA A 27 15.85 20.84 -5.51
CA ALA A 27 14.88 20.25 -6.40
C ALA A 27 13.84 19.55 -5.50
N GLN A 28 12.63 20.09 -5.44
CA GLN A 28 11.57 19.48 -4.66
C GLN A 28 11.16 18.20 -5.36
N LYS A 29 11.74 17.09 -4.91
CA LYS A 29 11.39 15.75 -5.33
C LYS A 29 10.08 15.33 -4.68
N ILE A 30 9.32 14.52 -5.40
CA ILE A 30 8.04 13.95 -4.97
C ILE A 30 8.01 12.49 -5.38
N GLU A 31 7.30 11.69 -4.60
CA GLU A 31 7.03 10.29 -4.94
C GLU A 31 5.83 10.20 -5.86
N VAL A 32 5.94 9.31 -6.86
CA VAL A 32 4.90 9.01 -7.83
C VAL A 32 4.89 7.50 -8.02
N CYS A 33 3.70 6.89 -8.05
CA CYS A 33 3.56 5.51 -8.46
C CYS A 33 3.48 5.45 -9.97
N HIS A 34 4.50 4.85 -10.56
CA HIS A 34 4.71 4.80 -12.00
C HIS A 34 4.11 3.54 -12.60
N ILE A 35 3.31 3.70 -13.64
CA ILE A 35 2.70 2.62 -14.42
C ILE A 35 3.29 2.67 -15.84
N PRO A 36 4.28 1.82 -16.17
CA PRO A 36 4.92 1.86 -17.47
C PRO A 36 3.91 1.59 -18.61
N PRO A 37 3.91 2.40 -19.69
CA PRO A 37 2.96 2.22 -20.80
C PRO A 37 3.21 0.94 -21.60
N THR A 38 4.44 0.41 -21.56
CA THR A 38 4.84 -0.82 -22.24
C THR A 38 4.65 -2.08 -21.39
N ASP A 39 4.54 -1.93 -20.07
CA ASP A 39 4.46 -3.05 -19.11
C ASP A 39 3.68 -2.60 -17.86
N ARG A 40 2.38 -2.90 -17.88
CA ARG A 40 1.45 -2.47 -16.81
C ARG A 40 1.57 -3.29 -15.53
N ASP A 41 2.30 -4.40 -15.54
CA ASP A 41 2.49 -5.24 -14.36
C ASP A 41 3.73 -4.80 -13.56
N ASN A 42 4.62 -4.00 -14.17
CA ASN A 42 5.82 -3.47 -13.53
C ASN A 42 5.58 -2.10 -12.86
N VAL A 43 4.55 -2.02 -12.03
CA VAL A 43 4.19 -0.81 -11.28
C VAL A 43 5.17 -0.61 -10.13
N HIS A 44 5.77 0.58 -10.01
CA HIS A 44 6.75 0.85 -8.95
C HIS A 44 6.83 2.33 -8.57
N THR A 45 7.21 2.59 -7.32
CA THR A 45 7.41 3.95 -6.82
C THR A 45 8.69 4.54 -7.39
N ILE A 46 8.58 5.75 -7.95
CA ILE A 46 9.74 6.55 -8.39
C ILE A 46 9.74 7.91 -7.69
N GLU A 47 10.93 8.47 -7.50
CA GLU A 47 11.09 9.89 -7.12
C GLU A 47 11.31 10.73 -8.37
N VAL A 48 10.45 11.71 -8.59
CA VAL A 48 10.54 12.63 -9.72
C VAL A 48 10.64 14.06 -9.22
N GLU A 49 11.24 14.92 -10.04
CA GLU A 49 11.17 16.36 -9.77
C GLU A 49 9.74 16.86 -9.96
N ARG A 50 9.31 17.84 -9.14
CA ARG A 50 7.97 18.45 -9.26
C ARG A 50 7.63 18.90 -10.68
N ASN A 51 8.61 19.37 -11.45
CA ASN A 51 8.43 19.82 -12.83
C ASN A 51 8.10 18.67 -13.80
N GLY A 52 8.55 17.45 -13.50
CA GLY A 52 8.27 16.24 -14.28
C GLY A 52 6.91 15.62 -13.98
N LEU A 53 6.27 15.99 -12.85
CA LEU A 53 5.01 15.37 -12.40
C LEU A 53 3.94 15.32 -13.49
N LYS A 54 3.80 16.39 -14.27
CA LYS A 54 2.75 16.47 -15.29
C LYS A 54 2.88 15.37 -16.36
N ALA A 55 4.11 15.04 -16.76
CA ALA A 55 4.35 14.01 -17.76
C ALA A 55 3.92 12.62 -17.25
N HIS A 56 4.17 12.36 -15.98
CA HIS A 56 3.77 11.13 -15.29
C HIS A 56 2.23 11.00 -15.20
N LEU A 57 1.56 12.06 -14.74
CA LEU A 57 0.10 12.08 -14.63
C LEU A 57 -0.60 11.92 -16.00
N ASP A 58 0.05 12.31 -17.09
CA ASP A 58 -0.51 12.25 -18.45
C ASP A 58 -0.59 10.83 -19.03
N HIS A 59 0.12 9.86 -18.45
CA HIS A 59 0.04 8.46 -18.85
C HIS A 59 -0.45 7.52 -17.73
N GLY A 60 -1.12 8.08 -16.72
CA GLY A 60 -1.86 7.31 -15.71
C GLY A 60 -1.14 7.07 -14.39
N ASP A 61 0.05 7.64 -14.19
CA ASP A 61 0.72 7.58 -12.90
C ASP A 61 -0.08 8.36 -11.84
N TYR A 62 0.08 8.01 -10.57
CA TYR A 62 -0.56 8.70 -9.46
C TYR A 62 0.43 9.30 -8.48
N LEU A 63 0.04 10.41 -7.85
CA LEU A 63 0.85 11.10 -6.86
C LEU A 63 0.91 10.29 -5.55
N GLY A 64 2.11 10.09 -5.03
CA GLY A 64 2.37 9.30 -3.83
C GLY A 64 3.13 8.00 -4.15
N PRO A 65 3.62 7.29 -3.13
CA PRO A 65 4.24 5.99 -3.35
C PRO A 65 3.20 5.02 -3.90
N CYS A 66 3.67 3.99 -4.61
CA CYS A 66 2.83 2.83 -4.81
C CYS A 66 2.50 2.27 -3.43
N THR A 67 1.24 2.38 -3.05
CA THR A 67 0.76 1.59 -1.93
C THR A 67 0.80 0.15 -2.44
N GLU A 68 1.51 -0.72 -1.73
CA GLU A 68 1.15 -2.14 -1.72
C GLU A 68 -0.27 -2.17 -1.16
N ASP A 69 -1.26 -1.80 -1.98
CA ASP A 69 -2.65 -2.01 -1.64
C ASP A 69 -2.73 -3.51 -1.39
N GLU A 70 -3.10 -3.89 -0.17
CA GLU A 70 -3.23 -5.29 0.22
C GLU A 70 -4.13 -6.06 -0.78
N GLU A 71 -4.99 -5.34 -1.50
CA GLU A 71 -5.85 -5.81 -2.59
C GLU A 71 -5.09 -6.33 -3.82
N ASN A 72 -3.85 -5.89 -4.08
CA ASN A 72 -3.08 -6.31 -5.26
C ASN A 72 -2.28 -7.60 -5.06
N TYR A 73 -1.96 -8.00 -3.82
CA TYR A 73 -1.17 -9.20 -3.53
C TYR A 73 -1.93 -10.30 -2.80
N PHE A 74 -3.13 -10.00 -2.29
CA PHE A 74 -4.04 -10.99 -1.74
C PHE A 74 -5.49 -10.55 -1.97
N SER A 75 -6.11 -11.11 -3.01
CA SER A 75 -7.54 -10.88 -3.27
C SER A 75 -8.34 -12.03 -2.65
N MET A 76 -9.34 -11.72 -1.82
CA MET A 76 -10.25 -12.71 -1.24
C MET A 76 -11.71 -12.30 -1.45
N VAL A 77 -12.53 -13.27 -1.83
CA VAL A 77 -13.98 -13.13 -1.98
C VAL A 77 -14.65 -14.29 -1.27
N VAL A 78 -15.57 -13.99 -0.36
CA VAL A 78 -16.42 -14.99 0.28
C VAL A 78 -17.85 -14.83 -0.22
N ALA A 79 -18.32 -15.80 -0.99
CA ALA A 79 -19.62 -15.72 -1.64
C ALA A 79 -20.34 -17.08 -1.74
N PRO A 80 -21.66 -17.12 -1.49
CA PRO A 80 -22.49 -16.03 -1.00
C PRO A 80 -22.18 -15.69 0.48
N ASN A 81 -22.37 -14.43 0.88
CA ASN A 81 -22.29 -14.01 2.27
C ASN A 81 -23.25 -12.83 2.49
N PRO A 82 -24.39 -13.00 3.19
CA PRO A 82 -24.82 -14.19 3.95
C PRO A 82 -25.05 -15.47 3.11
N TYR A 83 -25.08 -16.64 3.75
CA TYR A 83 -25.30 -17.96 3.11
C TYR A 83 -26.29 -18.84 3.91
N TYR A 84 -26.83 -19.90 3.28
CA TYR A 84 -27.84 -20.78 3.89
C TYR A 84 -27.35 -22.22 4.18
N GLU A 85 -26.26 -22.68 3.58
CA GLU A 85 -25.70 -24.01 3.91
C GLU A 85 -24.19 -23.95 3.76
N ARG A 86 -23.76 -23.42 2.62
CA ARG A 86 -22.35 -23.30 2.27
C ARG A 86 -22.01 -21.96 1.66
N THR A 87 -20.78 -21.54 1.88
CA THR A 87 -20.15 -20.42 1.18
C THR A 87 -18.81 -20.87 0.60
N ASN A 88 -18.35 -20.19 -0.46
CA ASN A 88 -17.02 -20.43 -1.00
C ASN A 88 -16.09 -19.28 -0.65
N ILE A 89 -14.95 -19.61 -0.06
CA ILE A 89 -13.85 -18.70 0.23
C ILE A 89 -12.86 -18.84 -0.94
N ASN A 90 -12.90 -17.88 -1.86
CA ASN A 90 -12.01 -17.83 -3.01
C ASN A 90 -10.91 -16.80 -2.74
N TYR A 91 -9.65 -17.15 -3.00
CA TYR A 91 -8.56 -16.19 -2.88
C TYR A 91 -7.47 -16.42 -3.92
N THR A 92 -6.78 -15.35 -4.27
CA THR A 92 -5.62 -15.36 -5.16
C THR A 92 -4.40 -14.91 -4.39
N LEU A 93 -3.35 -15.71 -4.48
CA LEU A 93 -2.04 -15.43 -3.92
C LEU A 93 -1.09 -15.11 -5.08
N TYR A 94 -0.42 -13.96 -5.01
CA TYR A 94 0.47 -13.50 -6.09
C TYR A 94 1.96 -13.77 -5.81
N GLU A 95 2.30 -14.21 -4.60
CA GLU A 95 3.66 -14.54 -4.16
C GLU A 95 3.64 -15.70 -3.15
N SER A 96 4.71 -16.50 -3.06
CA SER A 96 4.75 -17.61 -2.10
C SER A 96 4.65 -17.10 -0.66
N ALA A 97 3.74 -17.65 0.12
CA ALA A 97 3.49 -17.21 1.49
C ALA A 97 2.92 -18.33 2.36
N LYS A 98 3.15 -18.22 3.67
CA LYS A 98 2.45 -19.06 4.64
C LYS A 98 1.06 -18.51 4.89
N ILE A 99 0.04 -19.32 4.61
CA ILE A 99 -1.36 -18.97 4.80
C ILE A 99 -1.93 -19.73 5.99
N LYS A 100 -2.58 -19.00 6.90
CA LYS A 100 -3.35 -19.57 8.00
C LYS A 100 -4.76 -19.01 8.03
N MET A 101 -5.75 -19.87 7.82
CA MET A 101 -7.17 -19.51 7.84
C MET A 101 -7.87 -20.21 8.98
N VAL A 102 -8.49 -19.43 9.87
CA VAL A 102 -9.12 -19.93 11.08
C VAL A 102 -10.50 -19.31 11.24
N ILE A 103 -11.50 -20.16 11.48
CA ILE A 103 -12.86 -19.76 11.81
C ILE A 103 -12.99 -19.63 13.33
N TYR A 104 -13.55 -18.50 13.76
CA TYR A 104 -13.92 -18.20 15.14
C TYR A 104 -15.42 -17.95 15.25
N ASP A 105 -16.00 -18.25 16.40
CA ASP A 105 -17.37 -17.83 16.73
C ASP A 105 -17.41 -16.38 17.24
N GLN A 106 -18.61 -15.89 17.54
CA GLN A 106 -18.87 -14.53 18.01
C GLN A 106 -18.24 -14.15 19.35
N ILE A 107 -17.75 -15.12 20.14
CA ILE A 107 -17.03 -14.86 21.40
C ILE A 107 -15.51 -15.08 21.24
N GLY A 108 -15.03 -15.33 20.03
CA GLY A 108 -13.61 -15.53 19.73
C GLY A 108 -13.10 -16.95 20.01
N LYS A 109 -13.98 -17.92 20.25
CA LYS A 109 -13.56 -19.32 20.39
C LYS A 109 -13.17 -19.85 19.01
N ARG A 110 -11.99 -20.48 18.93
CA ARG A 110 -11.54 -21.15 17.71
C ARG A 110 -12.45 -22.34 17.41
N VAL A 111 -13.07 -22.32 16.24
CA VAL A 111 -13.98 -23.36 15.77
C VAL A 111 -13.24 -24.35 14.87
N LYS A 112 -12.56 -23.85 13.84
CA LYS A 112 -11.90 -24.69 12.83
C LYS A 112 -10.70 -23.99 12.21
N VAL A 113 -9.66 -24.76 11.88
CA VAL A 113 -8.57 -24.33 10.99
C VAL A 113 -8.89 -24.88 9.60
N LEU A 114 -9.03 -23.99 8.61
CA LEU A 114 -9.29 -24.34 7.21
C LEU A 114 -7.99 -24.53 6.44
N VAL A 115 -7.01 -23.66 6.70
CA VAL A 115 -5.69 -23.68 6.04
C VAL A 115 -4.62 -23.40 7.09
N ASP A 116 -3.51 -24.12 7.04
CA ASP A 116 -2.27 -23.84 7.77
C ASP A 116 -1.11 -24.46 6.97
N ALA A 117 -0.69 -23.76 5.92
CA ALA A 117 0.24 -24.29 4.92
C ALA A 117 1.04 -23.18 4.23
N ASP A 118 2.24 -23.52 3.78
CA ASP A 118 3.03 -22.74 2.83
C ASP A 118 2.46 -22.97 1.41
N LEU A 119 2.05 -21.89 0.74
CA LEU A 119 1.40 -21.93 -0.56
C LEU A 119 2.22 -21.14 -1.59
N GLU A 120 2.23 -21.65 -2.81
CA GLU A 120 2.80 -20.99 -3.99
C GLU A 120 1.80 -20.02 -4.62
N PRO A 121 2.23 -19.11 -5.52
CA PRO A 121 1.32 -18.24 -6.24
C PRO A 121 0.24 -19.03 -7.00
N GLY A 122 -1.01 -18.61 -6.89
CA GLY A 122 -2.13 -19.31 -7.50
C GLY A 122 -3.51 -18.88 -6.99
N LYS A 123 -4.54 -19.53 -7.55
CA LYS A 123 -5.93 -19.36 -7.14
C LYS A 123 -6.36 -20.55 -6.30
N TYR A 124 -7.02 -20.26 -5.19
CA TYR A 124 -7.47 -21.25 -4.22
C TYR A 124 -8.96 -21.05 -3.93
N SER A 125 -9.63 -22.16 -3.63
CA SER A 125 -11.06 -22.18 -3.30
C SER A 125 -11.29 -23.20 -2.20
N HIS A 126 -12.01 -22.77 -1.17
CA HIS A 126 -12.41 -23.62 -0.04
C HIS A 126 -13.90 -23.46 0.20
N GLU A 127 -14.64 -24.56 0.14
CA GLU A 127 -16.04 -24.59 0.55
C GLU A 127 -16.11 -24.65 2.09
N PHE A 128 -17.00 -23.85 2.67
CA PHE A 128 -17.24 -23.83 4.11
C PHE A 128 -18.73 -24.04 4.40
N ASN A 129 -19.02 -25.03 5.25
CA ASN A 129 -20.33 -25.33 5.79
C ASN A 129 -20.21 -25.54 7.32
N THR A 130 -21.09 -24.91 8.10
CA THR A 130 -21.12 -25.01 9.57
C THR A 130 -21.59 -26.39 10.05
N LEU A 131 -22.45 -27.05 9.28
CA LEU A 131 -23.03 -28.36 9.60
C LEU A 131 -21.97 -29.47 9.64
N ASP A 132 -20.95 -29.40 8.79
CA ASP A 132 -19.86 -30.37 8.73
C ASP A 132 -19.08 -30.49 10.05
N PHE A 133 -19.22 -29.49 10.91
CA PHE A 133 -18.52 -29.39 12.18
C PHE A 133 -19.48 -29.34 13.38
N GLY A 134 -20.79 -29.53 13.15
CA GLY A 134 -21.81 -29.53 14.21
C GLY A 134 -21.94 -28.20 14.94
N ILE A 135 -21.76 -27.08 14.24
CA ILE A 135 -21.78 -25.73 14.83
C ILE A 135 -23.14 -25.07 14.57
N SER A 136 -23.65 -24.29 15.54
CA SER A 136 -24.96 -23.62 15.45
C SER A 136 -24.97 -22.47 14.45
N HIS A 137 -26.06 -22.25 13.73
CA HIS A 137 -26.17 -21.13 12.79
C HIS A 137 -25.97 -19.76 13.48
N GLY A 138 -25.46 -18.78 12.73
CA GLY A 138 -25.19 -17.44 13.24
C GLY A 138 -23.98 -16.76 12.62
N ILE A 139 -23.32 -15.90 13.42
CA ILE A 139 -22.20 -15.07 12.99
C ILE A 139 -20.88 -15.72 13.34
N TYR A 140 -19.98 -15.74 12.36
CA TYR A 140 -18.62 -16.23 12.49
C TYR A 140 -17.61 -15.23 11.94
N PHE A 141 -16.36 -15.41 12.31
CA PHE A 141 -15.24 -14.62 11.83
C PHE A 141 -14.18 -15.53 11.23
N LEU A 142 -13.93 -15.37 9.95
CA LEU A 142 -12.76 -15.92 9.27
C LEU A 142 -11.58 -14.97 9.50
N ARG A 143 -10.57 -15.44 10.23
CA ARG A 143 -9.27 -14.77 10.29
C ARG A 143 -8.35 -15.41 9.25
N VAL A 144 -7.74 -14.57 8.44
CA VAL A 144 -6.73 -14.96 7.46
C VAL A 144 -5.42 -14.30 7.84
N MET A 145 -4.36 -15.09 7.93
CA MET A 145 -3.00 -14.60 8.13
C MET A 145 -2.18 -14.99 6.91
N ARG A 146 -1.48 -14.02 6.33
CA ARG A 146 -0.50 -14.20 5.27
C ARG A 146 0.85 -13.76 5.82
N ILE A 147 1.78 -14.71 5.92
CA ILE A 147 3.11 -14.46 6.46
C ILE A 147 4.11 -14.64 5.31
N THR A 148 4.81 -13.58 4.97
CA THR A 148 5.93 -13.58 4.02
C THR A 148 7.24 -13.48 4.81
N ALA A 149 8.39 -13.42 4.12
CA ALA A 149 9.69 -13.29 4.78
C ALA A 149 9.81 -11.99 5.60
N ASP A 150 9.18 -10.92 5.12
CA ASP A 150 9.39 -9.55 5.63
C ASP A 150 8.21 -9.03 6.44
N LYS A 151 6.99 -9.56 6.22
CA LYS A 151 5.76 -9.00 6.77
C LYS A 151 4.73 -10.08 7.13
N GLU A 152 3.91 -9.77 8.12
CA GLU A 152 2.70 -10.54 8.46
C GLU A 152 1.48 -9.65 8.27
N PHE A 153 0.52 -10.15 7.50
CA PHE A 153 -0.75 -9.51 7.23
C PHE A 153 -1.88 -10.31 7.88
N THR A 154 -2.84 -9.62 8.49
CA THR A 154 -4.03 -10.26 9.06
C THR A 154 -5.28 -9.57 8.51
N HIS A 155 -6.15 -10.36 7.89
CA HIS A 155 -7.46 -9.93 7.40
C HIS A 155 -8.57 -10.68 8.15
N PHE A 156 -9.72 -10.03 8.33
CA PHE A 156 -10.90 -10.63 8.95
C PHE A 156 -12.11 -10.45 8.05
N GLU A 157 -12.81 -11.55 7.80
CA GLU A 157 -14.08 -11.55 7.08
C GLU A 157 -15.18 -12.10 7.99
N ARG A 158 -16.33 -11.41 8.02
CA ARG A 158 -17.49 -11.82 8.82
C ARG A 158 -18.36 -12.74 7.99
N LEU A 159 -18.60 -13.97 8.45
CA LEU A 159 -19.48 -14.93 7.78
C LEU A 159 -20.84 -14.95 8.48
N ILE A 160 -21.93 -14.93 7.71
CA ILE A 160 -23.30 -14.94 8.23
C ILE A 160 -24.04 -16.16 7.69
N ASP A 161 -24.28 -17.14 8.57
CA ASP A 161 -25.10 -18.32 8.29
C ASP A 161 -26.57 -18.03 8.65
N LEU A 162 -27.48 -18.24 7.69
CA LEU A 162 -28.91 -17.94 7.76
C LEU A 162 -29.81 -19.17 7.97
N HIS A 163 -29.24 -20.36 8.11
CA HIS A 163 -30.02 -21.59 8.27
C HIS A 163 -30.75 -21.67 9.62
#